data_AF-A0A369VNR0-F1
#
_entry.id   AF-A0A369VNR0-F1
#
_cell.length_a   1.000
_cell.length_b   1.000
_cell.length_c   1.000
_cell.angle_alpha   90.00
_cell.angle_beta   90.00
_cell.angle_gamma   90.00
#
_symmetry.space_group_name_H-M   'P 1'
#
loop_
_entity.id
_entity.type
_entity.pdbx_description
1 polymer ?
#
loop_
_entity_poly.entity_id
_entity_poly.type
_entity_poly.pdbx_seq_one_letter_code
_entity_poly.pdbx_strand_id
1 'polypeptide(L)'
;MTLVASLATALGTMWVMDGAVDPQALTAWLISHVLVVMGVYLSLRSMDPTTDPARWSAYKLMACMAGMGLSWGGLGLVVMHWGNASSVVYAIGIVSTVSSGALGLGAPLYRAYLVYLSCAIGSVLLAIALAGGPVLWPALFLVLVYFSLTCMQASTADTATRRSIALKLENQRLVGELRAESQRAQAAQQIAEKADRDKSRFLAAASHDLRQPLHAMGLFLESLQRSPLNAHQQTVLDHAHAASSAAAEMLTTLLDYSRLEAGVVKVRPSAFAVQPLLTALEQEFGVQADNARLVYRTRETSLAAHADRSLVGLVMRNFISNALRYTTRGGVLIACRRRGQRVALEVWDTGIGIPQHQWDDIFQEFLQLDNPERDRRKGLGLGLAIVHRLVNEMGGTTVELRSQPGRGSVFRLWMDAWDGALEDEAAPLPEDRSLEGLHVLAIDDDEAVLLGMQSLLQSWGCHCTVAGSGAEALKHLGDDTPDLIITDFRLRHEETGKQVLQALRTHLGTAVPAIIMTGDTSPQRLRDAQSTSALLLHKPVSTGQLREAMVQLITQPQPINAATTSGAAGP
;
A
#
# COMPACT_ATOMS: atom_id res chain seq x y z
N MET A 1 59.31 -1.13 -5.15
CA MET A 1 59.46 -1.81 -6.46
C MET A 1 60.27 -0.99 -7.47
N THR A 2 59.91 0.26 -7.76
CA THR A 2 60.60 1.04 -8.82
C THR A 2 62.01 1.52 -8.47
N LEU A 3 62.29 1.84 -7.20
CA LEU A 3 63.66 2.13 -6.75
C LEU A 3 64.59 0.91 -6.90
N VAL A 4 64.08 -0.29 -6.63
CA VAL A 4 64.80 -1.56 -6.82
C VAL A 4 65.05 -1.82 -8.30
N ALA A 5 64.04 -1.57 -9.15
CA ALA A 5 64.19 -1.67 -10.60
C ALA A 5 65.25 -0.69 -11.14
N SER A 6 65.31 0.54 -10.61
CA SER A 6 66.35 1.52 -10.99
C SER A 6 67.75 1.01 -10.64
N LEU A 7 67.95 0.47 -9.43
CA LEU A 7 69.24 -0.10 -9.01
C LEU A 7 69.65 -1.30 -9.87
N ALA A 8 68.73 -2.22 -10.15
CA ALA A 8 68.97 -3.36 -11.02
C ALA A 8 69.36 -2.91 -12.44
N THR A 9 68.68 -1.87 -12.96
CA THR A 9 68.98 -1.29 -14.27
C THR A 9 70.36 -0.61 -14.29
N ALA A 10 70.75 0.07 -13.20
CA ALA A 10 72.07 0.68 -13.07
C ALA A 10 73.20 -0.36 -13.00
N LEU A 11 72.99 -1.47 -12.27
CA LEU A 11 73.94 -2.60 -12.24
C LEU A 11 74.07 -3.27 -13.62
N GLY A 12 72.95 -3.48 -14.32
CA GLY A 12 72.95 -3.99 -15.69
C GLY A 12 73.67 -3.06 -16.66
N THR A 13 73.51 -1.73 -16.49
CA THR A 13 74.23 -0.71 -17.27
C THR A 13 75.73 -0.81 -17.06
N MET A 14 76.18 -0.98 -15.80
CA MET A 14 77.59 -1.15 -15.49
C MET A 14 78.19 -2.40 -16.17
N TRP A 15 77.45 -3.51 -16.16
CA TRP A 15 77.88 -4.76 -16.80
C TRP A 15 77.97 -4.64 -18.32
N VAL A 16 77.01 -3.97 -18.97
CA VAL A 16 77.02 -3.77 -20.42
C VAL A 16 78.13 -2.81 -20.87
N MET A 17 78.50 -1.84 -20.03
CA MET A 17 79.53 -0.84 -20.33
C MET A 17 80.95 -1.27 -19.94
N ASP A 18 81.12 -2.48 -19.42
CA ASP A 18 82.43 -2.99 -19.01
C ASP A 18 83.40 -3.04 -20.20
N GLY A 19 84.57 -2.43 -20.03
CA GLY A 19 85.57 -2.25 -21.09
C GLY A 19 85.24 -1.23 -22.20
N ALA A 20 84.06 -0.60 -22.17
CA ALA A 20 83.62 0.37 -23.18
C ALA A 20 83.64 1.84 -22.70
N VAL A 21 83.79 2.07 -21.39
CA VAL A 21 83.89 3.37 -20.72
C VAL A 21 84.93 3.26 -19.61
N ASP A 22 85.55 4.38 -19.21
CA ASP A 22 86.47 4.40 -18.07
C ASP A 22 85.83 3.82 -16.79
N PRO A 23 86.45 2.80 -16.16
CA PRO A 23 85.86 2.09 -15.03
C PRO A 23 85.78 2.95 -13.77
N GLN A 24 86.65 3.97 -13.61
CA GLN A 24 86.59 4.86 -12.44
C GLN A 24 85.40 5.84 -12.56
N ALA A 25 85.17 6.37 -13.76
CA ALA A 25 84.03 7.25 -14.02
C ALA A 25 82.68 6.52 -13.86
N LEU A 26 82.58 5.27 -14.35
CA LEU A 26 81.36 4.46 -14.26
C LEU A 26 81.05 4.01 -12.83
N THR A 27 82.08 3.64 -12.06
CA THR A 27 81.93 3.30 -10.63
C THR A 27 81.55 4.51 -9.78
N ALA A 28 82.13 5.68 -10.05
CA ALA A 28 81.75 6.92 -9.38
C ALA A 28 80.27 7.29 -9.66
N TRP A 29 79.81 7.13 -10.90
CA TRP A 29 78.40 7.33 -11.25
C TRP A 29 77.49 6.34 -10.52
N LEU A 30 77.84 5.05 -10.49
CA LEU A 30 77.03 4.04 -9.81
C LEU A 30 76.90 4.32 -8.30
N ILE A 31 78.00 4.70 -7.63
CA ILE A 31 77.97 5.08 -6.21
C ILE A 31 77.06 6.30 -6.00
N SER A 32 77.17 7.32 -6.86
CA SER A 32 76.28 8.48 -6.83
C SER A 32 74.81 8.09 -7.01
N HIS A 33 74.51 7.18 -7.94
CA HIS A 33 73.15 6.68 -8.18
C HIS A 33 72.58 5.94 -6.97
N VAL A 34 73.37 5.08 -6.34
CA VAL A 34 72.96 4.36 -5.12
C VAL A 34 72.64 5.33 -3.98
N LEU A 35 73.47 6.36 -3.78
CA LEU A 35 73.24 7.39 -2.76
C LEU A 35 71.95 8.17 -3.01
N VAL A 36 71.69 8.55 -4.26
CA VAL A 36 70.44 9.24 -4.65
C VAL A 36 69.23 8.35 -4.41
N VAL A 37 69.27 7.07 -4.82
CA VAL A 37 68.17 6.12 -4.60
C VAL A 37 67.90 5.93 -3.11
N MET A 38 68.96 5.83 -2.28
CA MET A 38 68.84 5.73 -0.83
C MET A 38 68.20 6.98 -0.22
N GLY A 39 68.64 8.17 -0.64
CA GLY A 39 68.06 9.44 -0.19
C GLY A 39 66.58 9.60 -0.58
N VAL A 40 66.21 9.18 -1.79
CA VAL A 40 64.81 9.16 -2.26
C VAL A 40 63.98 8.18 -1.44
N TYR A 41 64.50 6.97 -1.17
CA TYR A 41 63.81 5.99 -0.34
C TYR A 41 63.52 6.53 1.06
N LEU A 42 64.51 7.12 1.72
CA LEU A 42 64.36 7.71 3.05
C LEU A 42 63.34 8.87 3.04
N SER A 43 63.40 9.73 2.02
CA SER A 43 62.48 10.85 1.86
C SER A 43 61.03 10.39 1.68
N LEU A 44 60.80 9.38 0.82
CA LEU A 44 59.46 8.81 0.61
C LEU A 44 58.94 8.10 1.85
N ARG A 45 59.81 7.41 2.61
CA ARG A 45 59.42 6.74 3.86
C ARG A 45 59.03 7.74 4.97
N SER A 46 59.57 8.95 4.92
CA SER A 46 59.25 10.01 5.89
C SER A 46 57.95 10.75 5.61
N MET A 47 57.30 10.51 4.47
CA MET A 47 56.03 11.16 4.11
C MET A 47 54.86 10.44 4.74
N ASP A 48 53.97 11.21 5.38
CA ASP A 48 52.68 10.71 5.86
C ASP A 48 51.54 11.33 5.03
N PRO A 49 50.83 10.53 4.21
CA PRO A 49 49.75 11.01 3.36
C PRO A 49 48.57 11.64 4.11
N THR A 50 48.43 11.37 5.40
CA THR A 50 47.27 11.76 6.21
C THR A 50 47.50 13.03 7.03
N THR A 51 48.76 13.32 7.37
CA THR A 51 49.12 14.44 8.25
C THR A 51 49.91 15.54 7.52
N ASP A 52 50.69 15.20 6.48
CA ASP A 52 51.48 16.19 5.77
C ASP A 52 50.61 17.07 4.86
N PRO A 53 50.83 18.40 4.84
CA PRO A 53 50.17 19.27 3.88
C PRO A 53 50.53 18.89 2.44
N ALA A 54 49.53 18.70 1.58
CA ALA A 54 49.70 18.21 0.21
C ALA A 54 50.75 19.00 -0.62
N ARG A 55 50.89 20.30 -0.38
CA ARG A 55 51.90 21.16 -1.05
C ARG A 55 53.32 20.77 -0.67
N TRP A 56 53.59 20.52 0.61
CA TRP A 56 54.92 20.12 1.09
C TRP A 56 55.31 18.74 0.59
N SER A 57 54.37 17.80 0.59
CA SER A 57 54.58 16.47 0.01
C SER A 57 54.86 16.55 -1.49
N ALA A 58 54.17 17.42 -2.23
CA ALA A 58 54.44 17.66 -3.64
C ALA A 58 55.85 18.24 -3.88
N TYR A 59 56.30 19.22 -3.09
CA TYR A 59 57.66 19.77 -3.20
C TYR A 59 58.75 18.74 -2.92
N LYS A 60 58.61 17.97 -1.84
CA LYS A 60 59.54 16.89 -1.52
C LYS A 60 59.57 15.85 -2.65
N LEU A 61 58.43 15.49 -3.23
CA LEU A 61 58.37 14.55 -4.34
C LEU A 61 59.04 15.12 -5.61
N MET A 62 58.85 16.41 -5.91
CA MET A 62 59.55 17.09 -7.01
C MET A 62 61.07 17.07 -6.81
N ALA A 63 61.55 17.28 -5.58
CA ALA A 63 62.97 17.19 -5.24
C ALA A 63 63.52 15.77 -5.42
N CYS A 64 62.79 14.74 -4.98
CA CYS A 64 63.16 13.34 -5.21
C CYS A 64 63.22 13.00 -6.70
N MET A 65 62.25 13.48 -7.48
CA MET A 65 62.19 13.31 -8.94
C MET A 65 63.35 14.02 -9.65
N ALA A 66 63.71 15.24 -9.23
CA ALA A 66 64.89 15.94 -9.72
C ALA A 66 66.18 15.15 -9.45
N GLY A 67 66.34 14.63 -8.22
CA GLY A 67 67.50 13.82 -7.84
C GLY A 67 67.64 12.56 -8.71
N MET A 68 66.56 11.79 -8.88
CA MET A 68 66.54 10.63 -9.77
C MET A 68 66.85 10.99 -11.22
N GLY A 69 66.33 12.12 -11.70
CA GLY A 69 66.55 12.61 -13.05
C GLY A 69 68.01 12.99 -13.28
N LEU A 70 68.59 13.79 -12.39
CA LEU A 70 70.00 14.18 -12.46
C LEU A 70 70.94 12.99 -12.38
N SER A 71 70.61 11.99 -11.56
CA SER A 71 71.41 10.78 -11.45
C SER A 71 71.47 9.99 -12.76
N TRP A 72 70.32 9.76 -13.40
CA TRP A 72 70.30 9.13 -14.73
C TRP A 72 70.89 10.03 -15.83
N GLY A 73 70.70 11.34 -15.74
CA GLY A 73 71.31 12.31 -16.64
C GLY A 73 72.83 12.35 -16.54
N GLY A 74 73.39 12.06 -15.36
CA GLY A 74 74.84 11.95 -15.14
C GLY A 74 75.50 10.83 -15.95
N LEU A 75 74.78 9.73 -16.23
CA LEU A 75 75.27 8.65 -17.09
C LEU A 75 75.57 9.17 -18.50
N GLY A 76 74.71 10.04 -19.03
CA GLY A 76 74.89 10.66 -20.34
C GLY A 76 76.19 11.47 -20.43
N LEU A 77 76.54 12.21 -19.37
CA LEU A 77 77.77 12.99 -19.32
C LEU A 77 79.02 12.09 -19.25
N VAL A 78 78.97 11.04 -18.43
CA VAL A 78 80.08 10.08 -18.29
C VAL A 78 80.38 9.39 -19.63
N VAL A 79 79.33 8.89 -20.29
CA VAL A 79 79.46 8.15 -21.54
C VAL A 79 79.92 9.05 -22.69
N MET A 80 79.55 10.34 -22.69
CA MET A 80 79.96 11.28 -23.73
C MET A 80 81.41 11.74 -23.60
N HIS A 81 81.97 11.76 -22.40
CA HIS A 81 83.35 12.19 -22.17
C HIS A 81 84.37 11.04 -22.20
N TRP A 82 83.99 9.85 -21.70
CA TRP A 82 84.88 8.70 -21.56
C TRP A 82 84.44 7.45 -22.34
N GLY A 83 83.38 7.54 -23.14
CA GLY A 83 82.81 6.40 -23.86
C GLY A 83 82.97 6.45 -25.38
N ASN A 84 82.59 5.35 -26.02
CA ASN A 84 82.57 5.18 -27.47
C ASN A 84 81.16 5.35 -28.05
N ALA A 85 81.04 5.42 -29.38
CA ALA A 85 79.75 5.60 -30.06
C ALA A 85 78.67 4.56 -29.65
N SER A 86 79.05 3.29 -29.46
CA SER A 86 78.15 2.23 -29.00
C SER A 86 77.60 2.49 -27.59
N SER A 87 78.45 2.99 -26.68
CA SER A 87 78.09 3.32 -25.31
C SER A 87 77.09 4.48 -25.28
N VAL A 88 77.26 5.48 -26.14
CA VAL A 88 76.34 6.63 -26.29
C VAL A 88 74.95 6.19 -26.75
N VAL A 89 74.89 5.31 -27.75
CA VAL A 89 73.61 4.76 -28.24
C VAL A 89 72.90 3.96 -27.14
N TYR A 90 73.64 3.15 -26.38
CA TYR A 90 73.07 2.44 -25.22
C TYR A 90 72.55 3.42 -24.16
N ALA A 91 73.32 4.46 -23.82
CA ALA A 91 72.92 5.45 -22.83
C ALA A 91 71.61 6.17 -23.21
N ILE A 92 71.44 6.54 -24.48
CA ILE A 92 70.19 7.11 -24.99
C ILE A 92 69.03 6.11 -24.83
N GLY A 93 69.25 4.84 -25.21
CA GLY A 93 68.23 3.79 -25.12
C GLY A 93 67.80 3.50 -23.68
N ILE A 94 68.75 3.38 -22.75
CA ILE A 94 68.45 3.05 -21.35
C ILE A 94 67.79 4.23 -20.63
N VAL A 95 68.27 5.45 -20.83
CA VAL A 95 67.65 6.66 -20.23
C VAL A 95 66.23 6.84 -20.76
N SER A 96 65.99 6.61 -22.05
CA SER A 96 64.63 6.65 -22.63
C SER A 96 63.75 5.53 -22.06
N THR A 97 64.28 4.31 -21.90
CA THR A 97 63.52 3.18 -21.34
C THR A 97 63.12 3.45 -19.89
N VAL A 98 64.05 3.89 -19.05
CA VAL A 98 63.78 4.21 -17.64
C VAL A 98 62.84 5.41 -17.53
N SER A 99 63.00 6.42 -18.39
CA SER A 99 62.12 7.60 -18.41
C SER A 99 60.68 7.25 -18.76
N SER A 100 60.48 6.36 -19.73
CA SER A 100 59.16 5.82 -20.09
C SER A 100 58.58 4.96 -18.97
N GLY A 101 59.39 4.11 -18.33
CA GLY A 101 58.95 3.27 -17.20
C GLY A 101 58.51 4.09 -15.98
N ALA A 102 59.10 5.27 -15.78
CA ALA A 102 58.73 6.20 -14.71
C ALA A 102 57.37 6.90 -14.93
N LEU A 103 56.81 6.85 -16.15
CA LEU A 103 55.56 7.52 -16.51
C LEU A 103 54.38 7.07 -15.64
N GLY A 104 54.23 5.77 -15.39
CA GLY A 104 53.10 5.23 -14.62
C GLY A 104 53.05 5.70 -13.16
N LEU A 105 54.19 6.11 -12.59
CA LEU A 105 54.28 6.63 -11.22
C LEU A 105 54.27 8.17 -11.16
N GLY A 106 54.92 8.81 -12.13
CA GLY A 106 55.09 10.25 -12.14
C GLY A 106 53.94 11.02 -12.80
N ALA A 107 53.20 10.38 -13.72
CA ALA A 107 52.18 11.05 -14.53
C ALA A 107 51.05 11.71 -13.72
N PRO A 108 50.54 11.15 -12.59
CA PRO A 108 49.55 11.84 -11.75
C PRO A 108 50.03 13.17 -11.16
N LEU A 109 51.34 13.44 -11.22
CA LEU A 109 51.97 14.69 -10.84
C LEU A 109 52.84 15.19 -12.01
N TYR A 110 52.17 15.58 -13.10
CA TYR A 110 52.81 16.04 -14.34
C TYR A 110 54.03 16.95 -14.14
N ARG A 111 53.95 17.93 -13.21
CA ARG A 111 55.05 18.85 -12.91
C ARG A 111 56.29 18.14 -12.33
N ALA A 112 56.10 17.15 -11.46
CA ALA A 112 57.20 16.38 -10.89
C ALA A 112 57.84 15.46 -11.92
N TYR A 113 57.03 14.87 -12.80
CA TYR A 113 57.53 14.06 -13.90
C TYR A 113 58.28 14.90 -14.94
N LEU A 114 57.81 16.10 -15.26
CA LEU A 114 58.53 17.02 -16.14
C LEU A 114 59.91 17.40 -15.60
N VAL A 115 60.02 17.63 -14.28
CA VAL A 115 61.31 17.92 -13.63
C VAL A 115 62.26 16.73 -13.79
N TYR A 116 61.79 15.51 -13.50
CA TYR A 116 62.57 14.28 -13.70
C TYR A 116 63.03 14.11 -15.16
N LEU A 117 62.09 14.22 -16.10
CA LEU A 117 62.36 14.03 -17.53
C LEU A 117 63.35 15.06 -18.07
N SER A 118 63.20 16.32 -17.66
CA SER A 118 64.10 17.41 -18.04
C SER A 118 65.51 17.21 -17.48
N CYS A 119 65.64 16.75 -16.24
CA CYS A 119 66.95 16.45 -15.65
C CYS A 119 67.61 15.19 -16.27
N ALA A 120 66.84 14.15 -16.59
CA ALA A 120 67.36 12.90 -17.15
C ALA A 120 67.77 13.03 -18.62
N ILE A 121 66.94 13.69 -19.43
CA ILE A 121 67.14 13.79 -20.88
C ILE A 121 67.87 15.08 -21.25
N GLY A 122 67.74 16.15 -20.46
CA GLY A 122 68.35 17.45 -20.76
C GLY A 122 69.88 17.40 -20.83
N SER A 123 70.53 16.63 -19.96
CA SER A 123 71.99 16.43 -20.02
C SER A 123 72.41 15.65 -21.27
N VAL A 124 71.61 14.65 -21.68
CA VAL A 124 71.84 13.86 -22.90
C VAL A 124 71.66 14.72 -24.14
N LEU A 125 70.59 15.53 -24.21
CA LEU A 125 70.35 16.48 -25.29
C LEU A 125 71.49 17.49 -25.42
N LEU A 126 71.91 18.10 -24.31
CA LEU A 126 73.02 19.05 -24.29
C LEU A 126 74.32 18.40 -24.76
N ALA A 127 74.62 17.20 -24.28
CA ALA A 127 75.84 16.51 -24.65
C ALA A 127 75.87 16.13 -26.14
N ILE A 128 74.76 15.62 -26.69
CA ILE A 128 74.64 15.29 -28.13
C ILE A 128 74.79 16.57 -28.97
N ALA A 129 74.17 17.67 -28.55
CA ALA A 129 74.23 18.95 -29.24
C ALA A 129 75.65 19.53 -29.28
N LEU A 130 76.42 19.40 -28.19
CA LEU A 130 77.80 19.87 -28.11
C LEU A 130 78.78 19.01 -28.91
N ALA A 131 78.57 17.69 -28.96
CA ALA A 131 79.46 16.80 -29.69
C ALA A 131 79.34 16.96 -31.21
N GLY A 132 78.11 17.07 -31.73
CA GLY A 132 77.83 17.25 -33.16
C GLY A 132 78.28 16.08 -34.05
N GLY A 133 77.69 15.96 -35.25
CA GLY A 133 78.12 14.98 -36.24
C GLY A 133 76.98 14.33 -37.04
N PRO A 134 77.28 13.64 -38.14
CA PRO A 134 76.28 13.13 -39.08
C PRO A 134 75.30 12.12 -38.48
N VAL A 135 75.70 11.39 -37.43
CA VAL A 135 74.85 10.44 -36.69
C VAL A 135 74.17 11.09 -35.47
N LEU A 136 74.86 12.04 -34.83
CA LEU A 136 74.38 12.70 -33.61
C LEU A 136 73.27 13.73 -33.89
N TRP A 137 73.25 14.37 -35.05
CA TRP A 137 72.16 15.27 -35.46
C TRP A 137 70.80 14.55 -35.58
N PRO A 138 70.67 13.43 -36.31
CA PRO A 138 69.46 12.61 -36.28
C PRO A 138 69.10 12.11 -34.89
N ALA A 139 70.08 11.69 -34.08
CA ALA A 139 69.84 11.24 -32.71
C ALA A 139 69.26 12.36 -31.83
N LEU A 140 69.77 13.58 -31.94
CA LEU A 140 69.25 14.76 -31.24
C LEU A 140 67.77 15.00 -31.59
N PHE A 141 67.43 14.94 -32.87
CA PHE A 141 66.04 15.07 -33.32
C PHE A 141 65.14 13.98 -32.74
N LEU A 142 65.57 12.71 -32.78
CA LEU A 142 64.80 11.59 -32.22
C LEU A 142 64.60 11.71 -30.71
N VAL A 143 65.61 12.16 -29.96
CA VAL A 143 65.50 12.38 -28.51
C VAL A 143 64.58 13.55 -28.19
N LEU A 144 64.56 14.62 -29.00
CA LEU A 144 63.60 15.73 -28.87
C LEU A 144 62.16 15.29 -29.17
N VAL A 145 61.96 14.45 -30.20
CA VAL A 145 60.66 13.85 -30.50
C VAL A 145 60.21 12.95 -29.35
N TYR A 146 61.11 12.12 -28.83
CA TYR A 146 60.83 11.25 -27.67
C TYR A 146 60.46 12.07 -26.42
N PHE A 147 61.21 13.13 -26.10
CA PHE A 147 60.91 14.05 -25.00
C PHE A 147 59.51 14.67 -25.16
N SER A 148 59.18 15.15 -26.36
CA SER A 148 57.88 15.78 -26.66
C SER A 148 56.71 14.79 -26.54
N LEU A 149 56.86 13.59 -27.11
CA LEU A 149 55.86 12.52 -27.05
C LEU A 149 55.61 12.09 -25.60
N THR A 150 56.68 11.95 -24.82
CA THR A 150 56.61 11.53 -23.42
C THR A 150 55.96 12.60 -22.54
N CYS A 151 56.24 13.89 -22.79
CA CYS A 151 55.53 15.02 -22.18
C CYS A 151 54.02 14.98 -22.47
N MET A 152 53.64 14.73 -23.72
CA MET A 152 52.23 14.64 -24.14
C MET A 152 51.52 13.44 -23.49
N GLN A 153 52.18 12.29 -23.40
CA GLN A 153 51.64 11.13 -22.68
C GLN A 153 51.45 11.43 -21.19
N ALA A 154 52.41 12.10 -20.55
CA ALA A 154 52.32 12.47 -19.15
C ALA A 154 51.17 13.45 -18.86
N SER A 155 50.97 14.47 -19.71
CA SER A 155 49.85 15.41 -19.55
C SER A 155 48.49 14.75 -19.75
N THR A 156 48.41 13.80 -20.68
CA THR A 156 47.19 13.00 -20.94
C THR A 156 46.85 12.14 -19.72
N ALA A 157 47.85 11.46 -19.15
CA ALA A 157 47.68 10.61 -17.99
C ALA A 157 47.33 11.40 -16.70
N ASP A 158 47.90 12.59 -16.48
CA ASP A 158 47.50 13.50 -15.38
C ASP A 158 46.02 13.87 -15.49
N THR A 159 45.60 14.32 -16.67
CA THR A 159 44.22 14.75 -16.94
C THR A 159 43.24 13.60 -16.73
N ALA A 160 43.56 12.41 -17.26
CA ALA A 160 42.74 11.21 -17.08
C ALA A 160 42.60 10.82 -15.60
N THR A 161 43.69 10.85 -14.83
CA THR A 161 43.69 10.51 -13.41
C THR A 161 42.85 11.50 -12.61
N ARG A 162 43.03 12.82 -12.84
CA ARG A 162 42.23 13.86 -12.16
C ARG A 162 40.73 13.72 -12.46
N ARG A 163 40.38 13.47 -13.73
CA ARG A 163 38.99 13.28 -14.13
C ARG A 163 38.39 12.03 -13.47
N SER A 164 39.14 10.94 -13.40
CA SER A 164 38.68 9.72 -12.71
C SER A 164 38.44 9.95 -11.22
N ILE A 165 39.32 10.70 -10.53
CA ILE A 165 39.15 11.04 -9.11
C ILE A 165 37.92 11.93 -8.92
N ALA A 166 37.79 12.98 -9.73
CA ALA A 166 36.66 13.91 -9.66
C ALA A 166 35.32 13.18 -9.88
N LEU A 167 35.22 12.35 -10.93
CA LEU A 167 34.03 11.56 -11.22
C LEU A 167 33.70 10.58 -10.08
N LYS A 168 34.70 9.95 -9.47
CA LYS A 168 34.48 9.02 -8.36
C LYS A 168 33.94 9.74 -7.12
N LEU A 169 34.48 10.91 -6.80
CA LEU A 169 34.00 11.73 -5.68
C LEU A 169 32.59 12.28 -5.93
N GLU A 170 32.32 12.75 -7.15
CA GLU A 170 31.00 13.22 -7.55
C GLU A 170 29.96 12.10 -7.52
N ASN A 171 30.29 10.92 -8.04
CA ASN A 171 29.41 9.75 -7.99
C ASN A 171 29.12 9.34 -6.54
N GLN A 172 30.13 9.31 -5.66
CA GLN A 172 29.93 9.03 -4.24
C GLN A 172 29.00 10.05 -3.57
N ARG A 173 29.14 11.34 -3.91
CA ARG A 173 28.26 12.41 -3.44
C ARG A 173 26.81 12.19 -3.89
N LEU A 174 26.61 11.98 -5.19
CA LEU A 174 25.28 11.74 -5.78
C LEU A 174 24.60 10.49 -5.21
N VAL A 175 25.35 9.39 -5.02
CA VAL A 175 24.83 8.17 -4.39
C VAL A 175 24.43 8.44 -2.94
N GLY A 176 25.18 9.27 -2.21
CA GLY A 176 24.82 9.69 -0.86
C GLY A 176 23.54 10.52 -0.82
N GLU A 177 23.42 11.52 -1.70
CA GLU A 177 22.22 12.36 -1.83
C GLU A 177 20.98 11.54 -2.19
N LEU A 178 21.09 10.67 -3.20
CA LEU A 178 19.99 9.81 -3.64
C LEU A 178 19.52 8.87 -2.52
N ARG A 179 20.44 8.29 -1.74
CA ARG A 179 20.09 7.44 -0.60
C ARG A 179 19.36 8.23 0.49
N ALA A 180 19.82 9.45 0.79
CA ALA A 180 19.16 10.30 1.77
C ALA A 180 17.74 10.72 1.32
N GLU A 181 17.57 11.05 0.05
CA GLU A 181 16.27 11.39 -0.52
C GLU A 181 15.33 10.18 -0.53
N SER A 182 15.81 9.01 -0.97
CA SER A 182 15.04 7.76 -0.92
C SER A 182 14.57 7.41 0.49
N GLN A 183 15.43 7.60 1.50
CA GLN A 183 15.06 7.34 2.91
C GLN A 183 13.99 8.33 3.40
N ARG A 184 14.10 9.61 3.03
CA ARG A 184 13.07 10.62 3.37
C ARG A 184 11.73 10.29 2.72
N ALA A 185 11.74 9.89 1.45
CA ALA A 185 10.54 9.49 0.72
C ALA A 185 9.87 8.27 1.37
N GLN A 186 10.65 7.23 1.72
CA GLN A 186 10.14 6.05 2.41
C GLN A 186 9.56 6.38 3.79
N ALA A 187 10.23 7.22 4.57
CA ALA A 187 9.73 7.64 5.88
C ALA A 187 8.41 8.42 5.76
N ALA A 188 8.31 9.35 4.79
CA ALA A 188 7.09 10.10 4.52
C ALA A 188 5.94 9.18 4.10
N GLN A 189 6.20 8.19 3.24
CA GLN A 189 5.21 7.19 2.83
C GLN A 189 4.71 6.38 4.02
N GLN A 190 5.60 5.90 4.90
CA GLN A 190 5.21 5.14 6.09
C GLN A 190 4.36 5.97 7.06
N ILE A 191 4.66 7.25 7.22
CA ILE A 191 3.86 8.17 8.05
C ILE A 191 2.46 8.34 7.43
N ALA A 192 2.36 8.54 6.12
CA ALA A 192 1.09 8.69 5.42
C ALA A 192 0.23 7.41 5.52
N GLU A 193 0.82 6.24 5.28
CA GLU A 193 0.12 4.95 5.39
C GLU A 193 -0.35 4.66 6.83
N LYS A 194 0.47 5.03 7.82
CA LYS A 194 0.08 4.89 9.22
C LYS A 194 -1.10 5.82 9.55
N ALA A 195 -1.02 7.09 9.13
CA ALA A 195 -2.09 8.06 9.36
C ALA A 195 -3.41 7.61 8.71
N ASP A 196 -3.35 7.02 7.51
CA ASP A 196 -4.52 6.51 6.80
C ASP A 196 -5.15 5.28 7.50
N ARG A 197 -4.32 4.35 7.98
CA ARG A 197 -4.77 3.22 8.81
C ARG A 197 -5.38 3.68 10.12
N ASP A 198 -4.77 4.66 10.79
CA ASP A 198 -5.28 5.23 12.03
C ASP A 198 -6.61 5.96 11.80
N LYS A 199 -6.74 6.74 10.72
CA LYS A 199 -8.01 7.36 10.28
C LYS A 199 -9.09 6.29 10.07
N SER A 200 -8.78 5.24 9.32
CA SER A 200 -9.71 4.14 9.03
C SER A 200 -10.14 3.40 10.29
N ARG A 201 -9.21 3.10 11.20
CA ARG A 201 -9.49 2.45 12.49
C ARG A 201 -10.35 3.33 13.39
N PHE A 202 -10.05 4.63 13.45
CA PHE A 202 -10.81 5.60 14.22
C PHE A 202 -12.26 5.69 13.71
N LEU A 203 -12.45 5.79 12.40
CA LEU A 203 -13.78 5.83 11.78
C LEU A 203 -14.56 4.54 12.03
N ALA A 204 -13.90 3.38 11.96
CA ALA A 204 -14.53 2.09 12.24
C ALA A 204 -14.94 1.94 13.73
N ALA A 205 -14.13 2.44 14.67
CA ALA A 205 -14.47 2.45 16.09
C ALA A 205 -15.61 3.43 16.39
N ALA A 206 -15.49 4.68 15.92
CA ALA A 206 -16.54 5.69 16.07
C ALA A 206 -17.87 5.24 15.44
N SER A 207 -17.83 4.48 14.34
CA SER A 207 -19.02 3.87 13.73
C SER A 207 -19.81 3.01 14.71
N HIS A 208 -19.09 2.19 15.46
CA HIS A 208 -19.66 1.22 16.39
C HIS A 208 -20.31 1.96 17.56
N ASP A 209 -19.54 2.84 18.18
CA ASP A 209 -19.93 3.60 19.36
C ASP A 209 -21.12 4.53 19.09
N LEU A 210 -21.28 5.00 17.84
CA LEU A 210 -22.44 5.81 17.45
C LEU A 210 -23.67 4.96 17.07
N ARG A 211 -23.48 3.73 16.59
CA ARG A 211 -24.61 2.87 16.17
C ARG A 211 -25.32 2.23 17.36
N GLN A 212 -24.59 1.84 18.39
CA GLN A 212 -25.15 1.24 19.61
C GLN A 212 -26.24 2.10 20.28
N PRO A 213 -26.02 3.39 20.59
CA PRO A 213 -27.04 4.21 21.24
C PRO A 213 -28.28 4.42 20.34
N LEU A 214 -28.10 4.53 19.02
CA LEU A 214 -29.23 4.62 18.09
C LEU A 214 -30.03 3.32 18.03
N HIS A 215 -29.36 2.17 18.05
CA HIS A 215 -30.02 0.88 18.08
C HIS A 215 -30.82 0.68 19.38
N ALA A 216 -30.22 0.95 20.53
CA ALA A 216 -30.91 0.90 21.82
C ALA A 216 -32.11 1.85 21.87
N MET A 217 -31.95 3.09 21.38
CA MET A 217 -33.05 4.05 21.27
C MET A 217 -34.20 3.53 20.40
N GLY A 218 -33.90 2.88 19.27
CA GLY A 218 -34.91 2.21 18.44
C GLY A 218 -35.67 1.11 19.20
N LEU A 219 -34.97 0.27 19.96
CA LEU A 219 -35.60 -0.79 20.78
C LEU A 219 -36.54 -0.21 21.85
N PHE A 220 -36.14 0.87 22.53
CA PHE A 220 -36.98 1.54 23.53
C PHE A 220 -38.22 2.20 22.93
N LEU A 221 -38.09 2.86 21.78
CA LEU A 221 -39.21 3.49 21.10
C LEU A 221 -40.23 2.44 20.64
N GLU A 222 -39.78 1.29 20.16
CA GLU A 222 -40.68 0.18 19.80
C GLU A 222 -41.40 -0.41 21.02
N SER A 223 -40.66 -0.62 22.12
CA SER A 223 -41.24 -1.11 23.37
C SER A 223 -42.34 -0.17 23.88
N LEU A 224 -42.08 1.15 23.85
CA LEU A 224 -43.06 2.19 24.17
C LEU A 224 -44.30 2.12 23.27
N GLN A 225 -44.13 1.86 21.98
CA GLN A 225 -45.23 1.81 21.00
C GLN A 225 -46.24 0.71 21.30
N ARG A 226 -45.83 -0.33 22.03
CA ARG A 226 -46.69 -1.46 22.44
C ARG A 226 -47.36 -1.26 23.80
N SER A 227 -47.08 -0.15 24.49
CA SER A 227 -47.71 0.22 25.75
C SER A 227 -49.04 0.97 25.50
N PRO A 228 -49.96 1.04 26.48
CA PRO A 228 -51.17 1.85 26.34
C PRO A 228 -50.83 3.34 26.32
N LEU A 229 -50.83 3.94 25.13
CA LEU A 229 -50.53 5.35 24.89
C LEU A 229 -51.80 6.17 24.61
N ASN A 230 -51.82 7.41 25.07
CA ASN A 230 -52.83 8.39 24.63
C ASN A 230 -52.48 8.98 23.24
N ALA A 231 -53.44 9.63 22.58
CA ALA A 231 -53.25 10.15 21.22
C ALA A 231 -52.08 11.15 21.08
N HIS A 232 -51.83 11.96 22.11
CA HIS A 232 -50.70 12.88 22.11
C HIS A 232 -49.36 12.15 22.25
N GLN A 233 -49.28 11.19 23.17
CA GLN A 233 -48.10 10.33 23.36
C GLN A 233 -47.79 9.51 22.10
N GLN A 234 -48.81 8.97 21.42
CA GLN A 234 -48.64 8.27 20.14
C GLN A 234 -48.01 9.19 19.08
N THR A 235 -48.54 10.41 18.94
CA THR A 235 -48.02 11.39 17.97
C THR A 235 -46.57 11.77 18.27
N VAL A 236 -46.23 12.00 19.55
CA VAL A 236 -44.85 12.31 19.98
C VAL A 236 -43.91 11.13 19.73
N LEU A 237 -44.38 9.90 19.99
CA LEU A 237 -43.62 8.69 19.76
C LEU A 237 -43.34 8.45 18.27
N ASP A 238 -44.34 8.64 17.40
CA ASP A 238 -44.18 8.52 15.95
C ASP A 238 -43.13 9.52 15.43
N HIS A 239 -43.14 10.75 15.95
CA HIS A 239 -42.11 11.76 15.65
C HIS A 239 -40.72 11.36 16.17
N ALA A 240 -40.62 10.81 17.38
CA ALA A 240 -39.36 10.35 17.95
C ALA A 240 -38.79 9.15 17.16
N HIS A 241 -39.64 8.22 16.74
CA HIS A 241 -39.27 7.06 15.92
C HIS A 241 -38.77 7.49 14.54
N ALA A 242 -39.47 8.42 13.89
CA ALA A 242 -39.03 9.01 12.62
C ALA A 242 -37.67 9.72 12.75
N ALA A 243 -37.46 10.49 13.82
CA ALA A 243 -36.19 11.19 14.07
C ALA A 243 -35.03 10.22 14.36
N SER A 244 -35.28 9.16 15.15
CA SER A 244 -34.31 8.10 15.44
C SER A 244 -33.89 7.36 14.17
N SER A 245 -34.88 6.96 13.36
CA SER A 245 -34.65 6.27 12.08
C SER A 245 -33.84 7.14 11.12
N ALA A 246 -34.18 8.43 11.00
CA ALA A 246 -33.42 9.37 10.17
C ALA A 246 -31.96 9.55 10.64
N ALA A 247 -31.73 9.58 11.97
CA ALA A 247 -30.38 9.67 12.53
C ALA A 247 -29.57 8.39 12.24
N ALA A 248 -30.20 7.21 12.36
CA ALA A 248 -29.58 5.93 12.04
C ALA A 248 -29.22 5.80 10.55
N GLU A 249 -30.10 6.24 9.66
CA GLU A 249 -29.86 6.27 8.21
C GLU A 249 -28.70 7.23 7.87
N MET A 250 -28.69 8.45 8.42
CA MET A 250 -27.61 9.42 8.21
C MET A 250 -26.26 8.89 8.69
N LEU A 251 -26.22 8.30 9.88
CA LEU A 251 -25.00 7.73 10.43
C LEU A 251 -24.50 6.58 9.54
N THR A 252 -25.38 5.67 9.15
CA THR A 252 -25.03 4.53 8.29
C THR A 252 -24.47 5.02 6.95
N THR A 253 -25.15 5.98 6.33
CA THR A 253 -24.75 6.59 5.05
C THR A 253 -23.37 7.25 5.12
N LEU A 254 -23.11 8.04 6.18
CA LEU A 254 -21.83 8.73 6.36
C LEU A 254 -20.68 7.73 6.56
N LEU A 255 -20.93 6.67 7.32
CA LEU A 255 -19.91 5.66 7.63
C LEU A 255 -19.63 4.75 6.44
N ASP A 256 -20.66 4.35 5.69
CA ASP A 256 -20.51 3.60 4.44
C ASP A 256 -19.71 4.41 3.42
N TYR A 257 -20.00 5.71 3.30
CA TYR A 257 -19.21 6.63 2.47
C TYR A 257 -17.74 6.67 2.90
N SER A 258 -17.47 6.81 4.20
CA SER A 258 -16.10 6.89 4.72
C SER A 258 -15.30 5.59 4.54
N ARG A 259 -15.95 4.42 4.62
CA ARG A 259 -15.34 3.11 4.33
C ARG A 259 -15.02 2.93 2.84
N LEU A 260 -15.87 3.47 1.96
CA LEU A 260 -15.64 3.50 0.52
C LEU A 260 -14.51 4.45 0.14
N GLU A 261 -14.40 5.62 0.80
CA GLU A 261 -13.28 6.57 0.62
C GLU A 261 -11.94 5.90 0.97
N ALA A 262 -11.90 5.14 2.06
CA ALA A 262 -10.72 4.43 2.54
C ALA A 262 -10.37 3.16 1.74
N GLY A 263 -11.15 2.78 0.70
CA GLY A 263 -10.87 1.60 -0.13
C GLY A 263 -10.96 0.25 0.62
N VAL A 264 -11.66 0.21 1.76
CA VAL A 264 -11.74 -0.98 2.62
C VAL A 264 -12.83 -1.96 2.14
N VAL A 265 -13.74 -1.52 1.27
CA VAL A 265 -14.84 -2.33 0.75
C VAL A 265 -14.30 -3.35 -0.27
N LYS A 266 -14.32 -4.64 0.10
CA LYS A 266 -13.95 -5.74 -0.80
C LYS A 266 -15.21 -6.35 -1.40
N VAL A 267 -15.40 -6.16 -2.70
CA VAL A 267 -16.52 -6.72 -3.46
C VAL A 267 -16.41 -8.23 -3.57
N ARG A 268 -17.53 -8.93 -3.37
CA ARG A 268 -17.62 -10.37 -3.56
C ARG A 268 -18.80 -10.71 -4.48
N PRO A 269 -18.58 -10.78 -5.79
CA PRO A 269 -19.64 -11.13 -6.73
C PRO A 269 -20.06 -12.59 -6.52
N SER A 270 -21.37 -12.82 -6.46
CA SER A 270 -21.97 -14.16 -6.44
C SER A 270 -23.23 -14.18 -7.30
N ALA A 271 -23.64 -15.39 -7.70
CA ALA A 271 -24.93 -15.57 -8.36
C ALA A 271 -26.07 -15.49 -7.32
N PHE A 272 -27.15 -14.79 -7.63
CA PHE A 272 -28.34 -14.73 -6.77
C PHE A 272 -29.63 -14.56 -7.58
N ALA A 273 -30.74 -15.08 -7.06
CA ALA A 273 -32.09 -14.80 -7.58
C ALA A 273 -32.47 -13.35 -7.28
N VAL A 274 -33.01 -12.65 -8.28
CA VAL A 274 -33.45 -11.25 -8.10
C VAL A 274 -34.74 -11.17 -7.28
N GLN A 275 -35.63 -12.15 -7.38
CA GLN A 275 -36.95 -12.11 -6.74
C GLN A 275 -36.89 -11.94 -5.21
N PRO A 276 -36.11 -12.71 -4.43
CA PRO A 276 -36.03 -12.53 -2.98
C PRO A 276 -35.52 -11.15 -2.57
N LEU A 277 -34.64 -10.54 -3.37
CA LEU A 277 -34.20 -9.16 -3.12
C LEU A 277 -35.35 -8.17 -3.31
N LEU A 278 -36.13 -8.32 -4.38
CA LEU A 278 -37.29 -7.45 -4.65
C LEU A 278 -38.37 -7.59 -3.57
N THR A 279 -38.66 -8.82 -3.14
CA THR A 279 -39.61 -9.10 -2.05
C THR A 279 -39.18 -8.43 -0.75
N ALA A 280 -37.90 -8.53 -0.38
CA ALA A 280 -37.38 -7.88 0.82
C ALA A 280 -37.49 -6.34 0.74
N LEU A 281 -37.19 -5.75 -0.42
CA LEU A 281 -37.33 -4.30 -0.63
C LEU A 281 -38.80 -3.86 -0.59
N GLU A 282 -39.72 -4.66 -1.11
CA GLU A 282 -41.15 -4.40 -1.04
C GLU A 282 -41.69 -4.42 0.38
N GLN A 283 -41.27 -5.40 1.20
CA GLN A 283 -41.60 -5.45 2.63
C GLN A 283 -41.05 -4.22 3.38
N GLU A 284 -39.85 -3.77 3.04
CA GLU A 284 -39.19 -2.62 3.67
C GLU A 284 -39.88 -1.29 3.31
N PHE A 285 -40.16 -1.04 2.03
CA PHE A 285 -40.64 0.27 1.55
C PHE A 285 -42.15 0.37 1.34
N GLY A 286 -42.89 -0.75 1.34
CA GLY A 286 -44.33 -0.76 1.10
C GLY A 286 -45.10 0.12 2.09
N VAL A 287 -44.82 -0.04 3.39
CA VAL A 287 -45.44 0.77 4.46
C VAL A 287 -45.09 2.26 4.32
N GLN A 288 -43.85 2.57 3.93
CA GLN A 288 -43.41 3.96 3.72
C GLN A 288 -44.15 4.61 2.53
N ALA A 289 -44.34 3.85 1.44
CA ALA A 289 -45.07 4.33 0.28
C ALA A 289 -46.56 4.54 0.58
N ASP A 290 -47.18 3.64 1.34
CA ASP A 290 -48.57 3.76 1.78
C ASP A 290 -48.77 5.01 2.67
N ASN A 291 -47.86 5.23 3.62
CA ASN A 291 -47.84 6.44 4.45
C ASN A 291 -47.69 7.73 3.62
N ALA A 292 -46.90 7.67 2.54
CA ALA A 292 -46.75 8.76 1.57
C ALA A 292 -47.92 8.85 0.57
N ARG A 293 -48.90 7.94 0.62
CA ARG A 293 -50.02 7.80 -0.33
C ARG A 293 -49.55 7.63 -1.79
N LEU A 294 -48.44 6.91 -1.97
CA LEU A 294 -47.87 6.59 -3.26
C LEU A 294 -48.13 5.12 -3.59
N VAL A 295 -48.39 4.84 -4.87
CA VAL A 295 -48.55 3.47 -5.34
C VAL A 295 -47.18 2.83 -5.50
N TYR A 296 -46.80 1.91 -4.62
CA TYR A 296 -45.61 1.08 -4.78
C TYR A 296 -45.96 -0.19 -5.55
N ARG A 297 -45.19 -0.52 -6.59
CA ARG A 297 -45.38 -1.74 -7.38
C ARG A 297 -44.07 -2.42 -7.65
N THR A 298 -44.06 -3.73 -7.47
CA THR A 298 -42.93 -4.59 -7.85
C THR A 298 -43.39 -5.53 -8.96
N ARG A 299 -42.59 -5.68 -10.02
CA ARG A 299 -42.82 -6.69 -11.05
C ARG A 299 -42.05 -7.95 -10.69
N GLU A 300 -42.79 -9.04 -10.50
CA GLU A 300 -42.21 -10.38 -10.31
C GLU A 300 -41.28 -10.77 -11.47
N THR A 301 -40.22 -11.50 -11.14
CA THR A 301 -39.18 -11.91 -12.09
C THR A 301 -38.58 -13.25 -11.68
N SER A 302 -38.23 -14.09 -12.66
CA SER A 302 -37.45 -15.31 -12.43
C SER A 302 -35.96 -15.14 -12.75
N LEU A 303 -35.51 -13.91 -13.01
CA LEU A 303 -34.15 -13.62 -13.41
C LEU A 303 -33.16 -13.78 -12.25
N ALA A 304 -31.96 -14.25 -12.60
CA ALA A 304 -30.81 -14.29 -11.71
C ALA A 304 -29.70 -13.37 -12.24
N ALA A 305 -28.88 -12.86 -11.33
CA ALA A 305 -27.79 -11.94 -11.63
C ALA A 305 -26.50 -12.36 -10.94
N HIS A 306 -25.38 -11.92 -11.49
CA HIS A 306 -24.05 -12.14 -10.92
C HIS A 306 -23.45 -10.81 -10.47
N ALA A 307 -23.53 -10.52 -9.17
CA ALA A 307 -23.00 -9.32 -8.52
C ALA A 307 -22.99 -9.53 -7.00
N ASP A 308 -22.44 -8.58 -6.24
CA ASP A 308 -22.55 -8.62 -4.78
C ASP A 308 -23.98 -8.21 -4.36
N ARG A 309 -24.82 -9.20 -3.98
CA ARG A 309 -26.23 -8.99 -3.60
C ARG A 309 -26.40 -7.90 -2.54
N SER A 310 -25.44 -7.78 -1.60
CA SER A 310 -25.52 -6.80 -0.51
C SER A 310 -25.35 -5.37 -1.02
N LEU A 311 -24.35 -5.15 -1.88
CA LEU A 311 -24.06 -3.85 -2.49
C LEU A 311 -25.14 -3.45 -3.49
N VAL A 312 -25.66 -4.41 -4.26
CA VAL A 312 -26.84 -4.21 -5.13
C VAL A 312 -28.05 -3.76 -4.30
N GLY A 313 -28.33 -4.42 -3.18
CA GLY A 313 -29.41 -4.02 -2.26
C GLY A 313 -29.23 -2.60 -1.72
N LEU A 314 -28.00 -2.19 -1.43
CA LEU A 314 -27.69 -0.83 -0.97
C LEU A 314 -27.91 0.22 -2.07
N VAL A 315 -27.54 -0.09 -3.32
CA VAL A 315 -27.84 0.77 -4.48
C VAL A 315 -29.36 0.91 -4.66
N MET A 316 -30.09 -0.21 -4.61
CA MET A 316 -31.54 -0.20 -4.77
C MET A 316 -32.25 0.58 -3.66
N ARG A 317 -31.85 0.42 -2.39
CA ARG A 317 -32.36 1.23 -1.27
C ARG A 317 -32.18 2.73 -1.52
N ASN A 318 -31.02 3.14 -2.02
CA ASN A 318 -30.76 4.54 -2.36
C ASN A 318 -31.67 5.05 -3.49
N PHE A 319 -31.88 4.25 -4.53
CA PHE A 319 -32.79 4.61 -5.62
C PHE A 319 -34.25 4.70 -5.15
N ILE A 320 -34.73 3.73 -4.38
CA ILE A 320 -36.12 3.67 -3.90
C ILE A 320 -36.39 4.79 -2.89
N SER A 321 -35.49 5.01 -1.93
CA SER A 321 -35.61 6.11 -0.96
C SER A 321 -35.68 7.47 -1.67
N ASN A 322 -34.85 7.70 -2.69
CA ASN A 322 -34.94 8.91 -3.51
C ASN A 322 -36.25 8.99 -4.29
N ALA A 323 -36.69 7.89 -4.92
CA ALA A 323 -37.94 7.85 -5.68
C ALA A 323 -39.15 8.21 -4.80
N LEU A 324 -39.25 7.63 -3.60
CA LEU A 324 -40.32 7.94 -2.64
C LEU A 324 -40.22 9.37 -2.11
N ARG A 325 -39.00 9.87 -1.84
CA ARG A 325 -38.78 11.22 -1.31
C ARG A 325 -39.17 12.32 -2.30
N TYR A 326 -38.90 12.13 -3.59
CA TYR A 326 -39.12 13.16 -4.62
C TYR A 326 -40.40 12.96 -5.46
N THR A 327 -41.21 11.95 -5.12
CA THR A 327 -42.53 11.73 -5.73
C THR A 327 -43.63 12.21 -4.79
N THR A 328 -44.41 13.19 -5.23
CA THR A 328 -45.52 13.74 -4.43
C THR A 328 -46.87 13.10 -4.77
N ARG A 329 -47.03 12.57 -5.98
CA ARG A 329 -48.26 11.94 -6.47
C ARG A 329 -47.92 10.87 -7.50
N GLY A 330 -48.75 9.84 -7.59
CA GLY A 330 -48.55 8.71 -8.50
C GLY A 330 -47.91 7.54 -7.76
N GLY A 331 -46.71 7.13 -8.15
CA GLY A 331 -46.10 5.94 -7.58
C GLY A 331 -44.68 5.64 -8.02
N VAL A 332 -44.16 4.54 -7.48
CA VAL A 332 -42.84 3.99 -7.76
C VAL A 332 -43.01 2.56 -8.27
N LEU A 333 -42.37 2.23 -9.40
CA LEU A 333 -42.36 0.90 -9.98
C LEU A 333 -40.93 0.35 -9.98
N ILE A 334 -40.76 -0.82 -9.38
CA ILE A 334 -39.51 -1.57 -9.42
C ILE A 334 -39.68 -2.76 -10.35
N ALA A 335 -38.77 -2.89 -11.31
CA ALA A 335 -38.81 -3.96 -12.29
C ALA A 335 -37.42 -4.48 -12.59
N CYS A 336 -37.36 -5.74 -13.02
CA CYS A 336 -36.14 -6.36 -13.49
C CYS A 336 -36.31 -6.73 -14.97
N ARG A 337 -35.36 -6.36 -15.83
CA ARG A 337 -35.42 -6.63 -17.27
C ARG A 337 -34.11 -7.20 -17.76
N ARG A 338 -34.15 -8.30 -18.51
CA ARG A 338 -32.99 -8.83 -19.23
C ARG A 338 -32.83 -8.14 -20.59
N ARG A 339 -31.59 -7.78 -20.94
CA ARG A 339 -31.19 -7.40 -22.30
C ARG A 339 -29.89 -8.12 -22.68
N GLY A 340 -30.01 -9.15 -23.51
CA GLY A 340 -28.87 -10.00 -23.88
C GLY A 340 -28.27 -10.69 -22.66
N GLN A 341 -26.97 -10.50 -22.44
CA GLN A 341 -26.22 -11.06 -21.32
C GLN A 341 -26.25 -10.21 -20.04
N ARG A 342 -27.02 -9.12 -20.02
CA ARG A 342 -27.14 -8.24 -18.85
C ARG A 342 -28.57 -8.20 -18.33
N VAL A 343 -28.69 -7.98 -17.03
CA VAL A 343 -29.94 -7.72 -16.32
C VAL A 343 -29.91 -6.28 -15.81
N ALA A 344 -31.01 -5.57 -15.97
CA ALA A 344 -31.23 -4.23 -15.43
C ALA A 344 -32.29 -4.29 -14.33
N LEU A 345 -31.90 -3.90 -13.12
CA LEU A 345 -32.83 -3.48 -12.08
C LEU A 345 -33.20 -2.02 -12.32
N GLU A 346 -34.49 -1.75 -12.51
CA GLU A 346 -35.02 -0.42 -12.84
C GLU A 346 -35.92 0.08 -11.71
N VAL A 347 -35.70 1.31 -11.25
CA VAL A 347 -36.59 2.05 -10.36
C VAL A 347 -37.17 3.21 -11.14
N TRP A 348 -38.49 3.16 -11.37
CA TRP A 348 -39.25 4.19 -12.06
C TRP A 348 -40.05 5.01 -11.06
N ASP A 349 -39.98 6.32 -11.15
CA ASP A 349 -40.75 7.26 -10.33
C ASP A 349 -41.57 8.21 -11.19
N THR A 350 -42.68 8.71 -10.65
CA THR A 350 -43.50 9.76 -11.26
C THR A 350 -43.26 11.13 -10.62
N GLY A 351 -42.05 11.36 -10.10
CA GLY A 351 -41.69 12.54 -9.34
C GLY A 351 -41.39 13.77 -10.18
N ILE A 352 -40.66 14.72 -9.59
CA ILE A 352 -40.34 16.02 -10.20
C ILE A 352 -39.45 15.93 -11.45
N GLY A 353 -38.74 14.81 -11.63
CA GLY A 353 -37.75 14.64 -12.69
C GLY A 353 -36.51 15.53 -12.51
N ILE A 354 -35.47 15.26 -13.30
CA ILE A 354 -34.14 15.86 -13.19
C ILE A 354 -33.75 16.46 -14.56
N PRO A 355 -33.45 17.77 -14.63
CA PRO A 355 -32.97 18.40 -15.86
C PRO A 355 -31.68 17.77 -16.38
N GLN A 356 -31.56 17.61 -17.71
CA GLN A 356 -30.43 16.91 -18.33
C GLN A 356 -29.05 17.49 -17.98
N HIS A 357 -28.96 18.82 -17.82
CA HIS A 357 -27.71 19.50 -17.46
C HIS A 357 -27.24 19.21 -16.03
N GLN A 358 -28.07 18.56 -15.19
CA GLN A 358 -27.75 18.24 -13.79
C GLN A 358 -27.48 16.74 -13.60
N TRP A 359 -27.54 15.92 -14.66
CA TRP A 359 -27.41 14.46 -14.54
C TRP A 359 -26.04 14.02 -14.03
N ASP A 360 -24.97 14.74 -14.35
CA ASP A 360 -23.64 14.43 -13.81
C ASP A 360 -23.49 14.98 -12.38
N ASP A 361 -24.11 16.13 -12.10
CA ASP A 361 -24.02 16.84 -10.83
C ASP A 361 -24.71 16.10 -9.69
N ILE A 362 -25.84 15.41 -9.93
CA ILE A 362 -26.55 14.66 -8.88
C ILE A 362 -25.74 13.51 -8.26
N PHE A 363 -24.65 13.08 -8.90
CA PHE A 363 -23.73 12.08 -8.36
C PHE A 363 -22.58 12.71 -7.55
N GLN A 364 -22.47 14.04 -7.52
CA GLN A 364 -21.50 14.75 -6.69
C GLN A 364 -21.91 14.74 -5.21
N GLU A 365 -20.91 14.77 -4.36
CA GLU A 365 -21.07 14.69 -2.91
C GLU A 365 -21.66 15.99 -2.36
N PHE A 366 -22.58 15.86 -1.39
CA PHE A 366 -23.22 16.97 -0.69
C PHE A 366 -24.04 17.93 -1.59
N LEU A 367 -24.25 17.58 -2.85
CA LEU A 367 -25.03 18.38 -3.76
C LEU A 367 -26.52 18.01 -3.67
N GLN A 368 -27.37 19.02 -3.45
CA GLN A 368 -28.82 18.89 -3.46
C GLN A 368 -29.43 19.95 -4.36
N LEU A 369 -30.26 19.51 -5.30
CA LEU A 369 -31.00 20.39 -6.19
C LEU A 369 -32.13 21.09 -5.42
N ASP A 370 -32.27 22.41 -5.61
CA ASP A 370 -33.32 23.25 -5.00
C ASP A 370 -33.46 23.13 -3.46
N ASN A 371 -32.32 23.11 -2.74
CA ASN A 371 -32.28 23.18 -1.27
C ASN A 371 -31.38 24.31 -0.71
N PRO A 372 -31.68 25.60 -1.01
CA PRO A 372 -30.86 26.74 -0.57
C PRO A 372 -30.78 26.90 0.96
N GLU A 373 -31.76 26.39 1.71
CA GLU A 373 -31.81 26.47 3.18
C GLU A 373 -31.15 25.27 3.90
N ARG A 374 -30.62 24.28 3.16
CA ARG A 374 -30.07 23.02 3.72
C ARG A 374 -31.03 22.36 4.73
N ASP A 375 -32.31 22.20 4.37
CA ASP A 375 -33.28 21.49 5.22
C ASP A 375 -32.78 20.05 5.46
N ARG A 376 -32.45 19.74 6.72
CA ARG A 376 -31.92 18.44 7.16
C ARG A 376 -32.89 17.29 6.87
N ARG A 377 -34.19 17.56 6.71
CA ARG A 377 -35.21 16.56 6.35
C ARG A 377 -35.05 16.01 4.93
N LYS A 378 -34.30 16.69 4.06
CA LYS A 378 -34.04 16.25 2.66
C LYS A 378 -32.83 15.30 2.53
N GLY A 379 -32.14 14.97 3.62
CA GLY A 379 -30.96 14.08 3.67
C GLY A 379 -29.62 14.81 3.48
N LEU A 380 -28.50 14.08 3.46
CA LEU A 380 -27.13 14.63 3.38
C LEU A 380 -26.59 14.84 1.95
N GLY A 381 -27.32 14.39 0.92
CA GLY A 381 -26.84 14.47 -0.48
C GLY A 381 -25.73 13.46 -0.82
N LEU A 382 -25.59 12.38 -0.05
CA LEU A 382 -24.56 11.35 -0.27
C LEU A 382 -25.06 10.11 -1.02
N GLY A 383 -26.38 9.89 -1.08
CA GLY A 383 -26.94 8.62 -1.55
C GLY A 383 -26.52 8.23 -2.97
N LEU A 384 -26.65 9.15 -3.94
CA LEU A 384 -26.24 8.89 -5.32
C LEU A 384 -24.72 8.88 -5.51
N ALA A 385 -23.96 9.66 -4.73
CA ALA A 385 -22.50 9.58 -4.72
C ALA A 385 -22.00 8.21 -4.25
N ILE A 386 -22.64 7.65 -3.21
CA ILE A 386 -22.38 6.27 -2.75
C ILE A 386 -22.70 5.26 -3.85
N VAL A 387 -23.85 5.40 -4.53
CA VAL A 387 -24.18 4.53 -5.67
C VAL A 387 -23.08 4.55 -6.73
N HIS A 388 -22.65 5.73 -7.15
CA HIS A 388 -21.60 5.87 -8.18
C HIS A 388 -20.30 5.18 -7.75
N ARG A 389 -19.91 5.32 -6.47
CA ARG A 389 -18.72 4.68 -5.91
C ARG A 389 -18.87 3.15 -5.83
N LEU A 390 -20.00 2.65 -5.33
CA LEU A 390 -20.30 1.22 -5.24
C LEU A 390 -20.26 0.52 -6.60
N VAL A 391 -20.80 1.17 -7.62
CA VAL A 391 -20.83 0.65 -9.00
C VAL A 391 -19.43 0.51 -9.57
N ASN A 392 -18.57 1.51 -9.32
CA ASN A 392 -17.17 1.48 -9.74
C ASN A 392 -16.38 0.39 -9.01
N GLU A 393 -16.57 0.23 -7.69
CA GLU A 393 -15.93 -0.83 -6.90
C GLU A 393 -16.39 -2.23 -7.32
N MET A 394 -17.68 -2.41 -7.66
CA MET A 394 -18.22 -3.72 -8.03
C MET A 394 -17.57 -4.33 -9.26
N GLY A 395 -17.19 -3.50 -10.24
CA GLY A 395 -16.70 -3.95 -11.53
C GLY A 395 -17.79 -4.69 -12.34
N GLY A 396 -17.93 -4.40 -13.63
CA GLY A 396 -18.95 -5.05 -14.47
C GLY A 396 -20.40 -4.61 -14.21
N THR A 397 -20.65 -3.72 -13.24
CA THR A 397 -21.96 -3.05 -13.06
C THR A 397 -21.92 -1.62 -13.60
N THR A 398 -23.05 -1.10 -14.08
CA THR A 398 -23.15 0.29 -14.59
C THR A 398 -24.50 0.90 -14.25
N VAL A 399 -24.53 2.19 -13.92
CA VAL A 399 -25.79 2.93 -13.68
C VAL A 399 -26.16 3.78 -14.89
N GLU A 400 -27.44 3.77 -15.26
CA GLU A 400 -28.01 4.62 -16.29
C GLU A 400 -29.19 5.41 -15.72
N LEU A 401 -29.20 6.73 -15.94
CA LEU A 401 -30.33 7.59 -15.64
C LEU A 401 -31.05 7.99 -16.92
N ARG A 402 -32.38 7.98 -16.91
CA ARG A 402 -33.18 8.79 -17.82
C ARG A 402 -34.22 9.54 -17.02
N SER A 403 -34.34 10.84 -17.23
CA SER A 403 -35.31 11.66 -16.51
C SER A 403 -35.90 12.75 -17.40
N GLN A 404 -37.14 13.14 -17.13
CA GLN A 404 -37.80 14.27 -17.77
C GLN A 404 -38.42 15.17 -16.69
N PRO A 405 -38.07 16.47 -16.64
CA PRO A 405 -38.68 17.40 -15.70
C PRO A 405 -40.21 17.36 -15.76
N GLY A 406 -40.85 17.24 -14.60
CA GLY A 406 -42.30 17.14 -14.41
C GLY A 406 -42.93 15.79 -14.76
N ARG A 407 -42.14 14.79 -15.20
CA ARG A 407 -42.63 13.45 -15.58
C ARG A 407 -42.05 12.32 -14.74
N GLY A 408 -40.96 12.57 -14.02
CA GLY A 408 -40.26 11.59 -13.18
C GLY A 408 -38.97 11.06 -13.80
N SER A 409 -38.39 10.06 -13.16
CA SER A 409 -37.10 9.48 -13.54
C SER A 409 -37.12 7.96 -13.59
N VAL A 410 -36.12 7.40 -14.26
CA VAL A 410 -35.78 5.99 -14.20
C VAL A 410 -34.29 5.82 -13.98
N PHE A 411 -33.94 5.19 -12.86
CA PHE A 411 -32.59 4.74 -12.55
C PHE A 411 -32.48 3.26 -12.88
N ARG A 412 -31.46 2.88 -13.64
CA ARG A 412 -31.16 1.48 -13.99
C ARG A 412 -29.81 1.08 -13.44
N LEU A 413 -29.75 -0.04 -12.74
CA LEU A 413 -28.52 -0.72 -12.38
C LEU A 413 -28.35 -1.95 -13.28
N TRP A 414 -27.35 -1.91 -14.15
CA TRP A 414 -26.98 -3.01 -15.02
C TRP A 414 -25.96 -3.93 -14.35
N MET A 415 -26.16 -5.24 -14.49
CA MET A 415 -25.29 -6.31 -14.00
C MET A 415 -25.32 -7.49 -14.96
N ASP A 416 -24.40 -8.44 -14.78
CA ASP A 416 -24.35 -9.63 -15.62
C ASP A 416 -25.48 -10.60 -15.27
N ALA A 417 -26.11 -11.17 -16.30
CA ALA A 417 -27.13 -12.19 -16.13
C ALA A 417 -26.49 -13.50 -15.64
N TRP A 418 -27.19 -14.23 -14.78
CA TRP A 418 -26.80 -15.58 -14.41
C TRP A 418 -27.81 -16.60 -14.94
N ASP A 419 -27.32 -17.60 -15.67
CA ASP A 419 -28.13 -18.68 -16.26
C ASP A 419 -27.87 -20.04 -15.61
N GLY A 420 -26.97 -20.13 -14.63
CA GLY A 420 -26.65 -21.36 -13.92
C GLY A 420 -27.67 -21.70 -12.82
N ALA A 421 -27.63 -22.94 -12.34
CA ALA A 421 -28.41 -23.34 -11.17
C ALA A 421 -28.03 -22.45 -9.97
N LEU A 422 -29.05 -21.93 -9.28
CA LEU A 422 -28.88 -21.29 -7.98
C LEU A 422 -28.95 -22.38 -6.91
N GLU A 423 -28.11 -22.30 -5.89
CA GLU A 423 -28.30 -23.12 -4.69
C GLU A 423 -29.59 -22.67 -4.02
N ASP A 424 -30.55 -23.60 -3.89
CA ASP A 424 -31.90 -23.36 -3.39
C ASP A 424 -31.85 -22.86 -1.94
N GLU A 425 -32.23 -21.61 -1.70
CA GLU A 425 -32.62 -21.13 -0.38
C GLU A 425 -34.14 -20.90 -0.33
N ALA A 426 -34.76 -21.67 0.57
CA ALA A 426 -36.05 -21.50 1.22
C ALA A 426 -37.32 -22.09 0.57
N ALA A 427 -37.84 -23.10 1.27
CA ALA A 427 -39.25 -23.51 1.24
C ALA A 427 -40.16 -22.43 1.86
N PRO A 428 -41.47 -22.40 1.52
CA PRO A 428 -42.41 -21.38 2.02
C PRO A 428 -42.64 -21.50 3.54
N LEU A 429 -42.69 -20.35 4.22
CA LEU A 429 -43.03 -20.22 5.64
C LEU A 429 -44.56 -20.39 5.88
N PRO A 430 -44.99 -21.10 6.93
CA PRO A 430 -46.36 -21.04 7.44
C PRO A 430 -46.59 -19.77 8.28
N GLU A 431 -47.75 -19.13 8.12
CA GLU A 431 -48.20 -18.01 8.94
C GLU A 431 -48.66 -18.44 10.36
N ASP A 432 -48.45 -17.50 11.30
CA ASP A 432 -48.89 -17.45 12.70
C ASP A 432 -48.45 -18.59 13.64
N ARG A 433 -47.29 -18.39 14.28
CA ARG A 433 -47.01 -18.95 15.61
C ARG A 433 -46.63 -17.86 16.60
N SER A 434 -47.17 -17.98 17.81
CA SER A 434 -46.93 -17.07 18.92
C SER A 434 -45.52 -17.26 19.48
N LEU A 435 -44.83 -16.15 19.81
CA LEU A 435 -43.55 -16.14 20.51
C LEU A 435 -43.72 -16.19 22.04
N GLU A 436 -44.97 -16.28 22.51
CA GLU A 436 -45.34 -16.23 23.92
C GLU A 436 -44.81 -17.47 24.68
N GLY A 437 -44.17 -17.23 25.83
CA GLY A 437 -43.62 -18.27 26.70
C GLY A 437 -42.20 -18.75 26.35
N LEU A 438 -41.62 -18.34 25.22
CA LEU A 438 -40.27 -18.75 24.82
C LEU A 438 -39.19 -18.18 25.73
N HIS A 439 -38.19 -18.99 26.08
CA HIS A 439 -37.00 -18.56 26.78
C HIS A 439 -35.90 -18.14 25.81
N VAL A 440 -35.57 -16.86 25.80
CA VAL A 440 -34.56 -16.26 24.92
C VAL A 440 -33.37 -15.78 25.75
N LEU A 441 -32.17 -16.20 25.37
CA LEU A 441 -30.93 -15.68 25.93
C LEU A 441 -30.39 -14.57 25.02
N ALA A 442 -30.32 -13.34 25.54
CA ALA A 442 -29.73 -12.20 24.84
C ALA A 442 -28.34 -11.85 25.40
N ILE A 443 -27.34 -11.76 24.52
CA ILE A 443 -25.95 -11.49 24.87
C ILE A 443 -25.42 -10.29 24.08
N ASP A 444 -25.11 -9.20 24.78
CA ASP A 444 -24.57 -7.97 24.20
C ASP A 444 -23.74 -7.27 25.28
N ASP A 445 -22.62 -6.63 24.93
CA ASP A 445 -21.75 -5.98 25.92
C ASP A 445 -22.21 -4.56 26.29
N ASP A 446 -23.22 -4.06 25.60
CA ASP A 446 -23.90 -2.79 25.87
C ASP A 446 -25.17 -3.02 26.70
N GLU A 447 -25.17 -2.46 27.92
CA GLU A 447 -26.27 -2.57 28.87
C GLU A 447 -27.57 -1.94 28.35
N ALA A 448 -27.49 -0.85 27.57
CA ALA A 448 -28.67 -0.22 27.00
C ALA A 448 -29.31 -1.09 25.91
N VAL A 449 -28.47 -1.79 25.11
CA VAL A 449 -28.95 -2.76 24.13
C VAL A 449 -29.61 -3.96 24.82
N LEU A 450 -29.00 -4.50 25.88
CA LEU A 450 -29.59 -5.57 26.68
C LEU A 450 -30.95 -5.19 27.29
N LEU A 451 -31.05 -4.00 27.88
CA LEU A 451 -32.30 -3.49 28.46
C LEU A 451 -33.40 -3.29 27.39
N GLY A 452 -33.03 -2.74 26.24
CA GLY A 452 -33.94 -2.58 25.10
C GLY A 452 -34.41 -3.92 24.56
N MET A 453 -33.50 -4.88 24.40
CA MET A 453 -33.80 -6.23 23.92
C MET A 453 -34.72 -6.98 24.90
N GLN A 454 -34.42 -6.91 26.20
CA GLN A 454 -35.26 -7.50 27.24
C GLN A 454 -36.68 -6.93 27.21
N SER A 455 -36.80 -5.60 27.13
CA SER A 455 -38.10 -4.92 27.06
C SER A 455 -38.90 -5.32 25.82
N LEU A 456 -38.23 -5.39 24.65
CA LEU A 456 -38.85 -5.80 23.40
C LEU A 456 -39.35 -7.24 23.45
N LEU A 457 -38.50 -8.18 23.89
CA LEU A 457 -38.84 -9.60 23.95
C LEU A 457 -39.95 -9.88 24.98
N GLN A 458 -39.93 -9.20 26.12
CA GLN A 458 -41.03 -9.26 27.10
C GLN A 458 -42.34 -8.72 26.53
N SER A 459 -42.31 -7.67 25.69
CA SER A 459 -43.50 -7.17 24.99
C SER A 459 -44.08 -8.18 23.98
N TRP A 460 -43.30 -9.19 23.59
CA TRP A 460 -43.75 -10.31 22.74
C TRP A 460 -44.19 -11.54 23.55
N GLY A 461 -44.15 -11.45 24.88
CA GLY A 461 -44.50 -12.54 25.79
C GLY A 461 -43.37 -13.54 26.04
N CYS A 462 -42.13 -13.25 25.62
CA CYS A 462 -40.98 -14.11 25.87
C CYS A 462 -40.40 -13.91 27.28
N HIS A 463 -39.84 -14.98 27.86
CA HIS A 463 -38.94 -14.88 29.00
C HIS A 463 -37.53 -14.57 28.49
N CYS A 464 -36.94 -13.43 28.87
CA CYS A 464 -35.63 -13.01 28.39
C CYS A 464 -34.59 -13.04 29.53
N THR A 465 -33.54 -13.85 29.38
CA THR A 465 -32.32 -13.81 30.20
C THR A 465 -31.27 -12.98 29.47
N VAL A 466 -30.66 -12.01 30.15
CA VAL A 466 -29.61 -11.15 29.58
C VAL A 466 -28.24 -11.47 30.17
N ALA A 467 -27.19 -11.29 29.36
CA ALA A 467 -25.81 -11.44 29.79
C ALA A 467 -24.86 -10.52 29.00
N GLY A 468 -23.85 -9.94 29.68
CA GLY A 468 -22.85 -9.07 29.06
C GLY A 468 -21.66 -9.79 28.42
N SER A 469 -21.54 -11.10 28.61
CA SER A 469 -20.43 -11.93 28.11
C SER A 469 -20.80 -13.41 28.04
N GLY A 470 -20.00 -14.22 27.34
CA GLY A 470 -20.21 -15.67 27.32
C GLY A 470 -20.10 -16.34 28.69
N ALA A 471 -19.18 -15.86 29.53
CA ALA A 471 -19.01 -16.37 30.89
C ALA A 471 -20.21 -16.04 31.80
N GLU A 472 -20.76 -14.84 31.67
CA GLU A 472 -21.97 -14.43 32.40
C GLU A 472 -23.20 -15.21 31.91
N ALA A 473 -23.31 -15.45 30.60
CA ALA A 473 -24.38 -16.24 30.01
C ALA A 473 -24.39 -17.67 30.59
N LEU A 474 -23.23 -18.34 30.65
CA LEU A 474 -23.10 -19.67 31.26
C LEU A 474 -23.53 -19.66 32.74
N LYS A 475 -23.19 -18.60 33.48
CA LYS A 475 -23.55 -18.47 34.90
C LYS A 475 -25.05 -18.23 35.10
N HIS A 476 -25.68 -17.41 34.24
CA HIS A 476 -27.10 -17.08 34.33
C HIS A 476 -28.01 -18.22 33.86
N LEU A 477 -27.54 -19.05 32.94
CA LEU A 477 -28.24 -20.24 32.46
C LEU A 477 -28.22 -21.39 33.47
N GLY A 478 -27.07 -21.66 34.11
CA GLY A 478 -26.94 -22.87 34.92
C GLY A 478 -27.21 -24.13 34.09
N ASP A 479 -28.18 -24.95 34.51
CA ASP A 479 -28.63 -26.15 33.79
C ASP A 479 -29.86 -25.89 32.88
N ASP A 480 -30.34 -24.66 32.80
CA ASP A 480 -31.52 -24.30 31.99
C ASP A 480 -31.15 -24.13 30.50
N THR A 481 -31.97 -24.65 29.60
CA THR A 481 -31.72 -24.60 28.14
C THR A 481 -32.65 -23.59 27.49
N PRO A 482 -32.14 -22.50 26.89
CA PRO A 482 -32.99 -21.51 26.24
C PRO A 482 -33.48 -22.06 24.91
N ASP A 483 -34.66 -21.62 24.48
CA ASP A 483 -35.24 -21.98 23.18
C ASP A 483 -34.51 -21.27 22.02
N LEU A 484 -33.90 -20.11 22.29
CA LEU A 484 -33.19 -19.30 21.30
C LEU A 484 -32.07 -18.48 21.94
N ILE A 485 -30.94 -18.37 21.24
CA ILE A 485 -29.83 -17.46 21.61
C ILE A 485 -29.76 -16.29 20.64
N ILE A 486 -29.67 -15.06 21.15
CA ILE A 486 -29.40 -13.84 20.37
C ILE A 486 -28.10 -13.26 20.91
N THR A 487 -27.08 -13.08 20.07
CA THR A 487 -25.77 -12.57 20.51
C THR A 487 -25.21 -11.51 19.57
N ASP A 488 -24.55 -10.48 20.11
CA ASP A 488 -23.71 -9.60 19.29
C ASP A 488 -22.48 -10.35 18.77
N PHE A 489 -22.07 -10.03 17.55
CA PHE A 489 -20.89 -10.63 16.94
C PHE A 489 -19.60 -10.21 17.67
N ARG A 490 -19.55 -8.98 18.21
CA ARG A 490 -18.42 -8.47 19.00
C ARG A 490 -18.86 -8.25 20.44
N LEU A 491 -18.12 -8.84 21.36
CA LEU A 491 -18.26 -8.62 22.80
C LEU A 491 -16.94 -8.07 23.35
N ARG A 492 -16.93 -7.65 24.62
CA ARG A 492 -15.71 -7.14 25.29
C ARG A 492 -14.59 -8.18 25.29
N HIS A 493 -13.34 -7.72 25.45
CA HIS A 493 -12.13 -8.55 25.53
C HIS A 493 -11.82 -9.39 24.27
N GLU A 494 -12.22 -8.91 23.10
CA GLU A 494 -12.02 -9.61 21.81
C GLU A 494 -12.75 -10.96 21.70
N GLU A 495 -13.70 -11.22 22.60
CA GLU A 495 -14.62 -12.35 22.52
C GLU A 495 -15.61 -12.13 21.38
N THR A 496 -15.80 -13.15 20.54
CA THR A 496 -16.75 -13.11 19.42
C THR A 496 -18.01 -13.90 19.75
N GLY A 497 -19.17 -13.44 19.26
CA GLY A 497 -20.44 -14.13 19.43
C GLY A 497 -20.40 -15.60 18.94
N LYS A 498 -19.53 -15.90 17.96
CA LYS A 498 -19.26 -17.28 17.52
C LYS A 498 -18.59 -18.13 18.61
N GLN A 499 -17.54 -17.61 19.25
CA GLN A 499 -16.85 -18.32 20.33
C GLN A 499 -17.81 -18.57 21.50
N VAL A 500 -18.61 -17.57 21.85
CA VAL A 500 -19.65 -17.68 22.88
C VAL A 500 -20.66 -18.75 22.52
N LEU A 501 -21.20 -18.71 21.30
CA LEU A 501 -22.19 -19.68 20.85
C LEU A 501 -21.64 -21.10 20.85
N GLN A 502 -20.39 -21.29 20.42
CA GLN A 502 -19.73 -22.59 20.45
C GLN A 502 -19.51 -23.10 21.87
N ALA A 503 -19.11 -22.22 22.80
CA ALA A 503 -18.97 -22.56 24.22
C ALA A 503 -20.31 -22.94 24.85
N LEU A 504 -21.37 -22.18 24.58
CA LEU A 504 -22.72 -22.43 25.09
C LEU A 504 -23.28 -23.76 24.56
N ARG A 505 -23.18 -24.03 23.26
CA ARG A 505 -23.62 -25.31 22.67
C ARG A 505 -22.85 -26.51 23.22
N THR A 506 -21.57 -26.32 23.52
CA THR A 506 -20.74 -27.37 24.15
C THR A 506 -21.18 -27.64 25.59
N HIS A 507 -21.52 -26.59 26.35
CA HIS A 507 -21.98 -26.70 27.72
C HIS A 507 -23.38 -27.32 27.83
N LEU A 508 -24.33 -26.86 27.00
CA LEU A 508 -25.72 -27.30 27.00
C LEU A 508 -25.94 -28.66 26.32
N GLY A 509 -24.92 -29.20 25.64
CA GLY A 509 -25.00 -30.48 24.92
C GLY A 509 -26.01 -30.50 23.77
N THR A 510 -26.56 -29.34 23.39
CA THR A 510 -27.66 -29.19 22.44
C THR A 510 -27.36 -28.06 21.45
N ALA A 511 -27.76 -28.24 20.19
CA ALA A 511 -27.58 -27.26 19.14
C ALA A 511 -28.72 -26.23 19.17
N VAL A 512 -28.75 -25.39 20.19
CA VAL A 512 -29.77 -24.34 20.34
C VAL A 512 -29.74 -23.40 19.12
N PRO A 513 -30.90 -23.07 18.51
CA PRO A 513 -31.01 -22.09 17.43
C PRO A 513 -30.46 -20.74 17.89
N ALA A 514 -29.79 -20.03 16.97
CA ALA A 514 -29.12 -18.79 17.34
C ALA A 514 -29.20 -17.73 16.24
N ILE A 515 -29.31 -16.47 16.69
CA ILE A 515 -29.20 -15.25 15.89
C ILE A 515 -27.93 -14.52 16.31
N ILE A 516 -27.07 -14.22 15.35
CA ILE A 516 -25.93 -13.32 15.55
C ILE A 516 -26.31 -11.97 14.96
N MET A 517 -26.29 -10.92 15.78
CA MET A 517 -26.43 -9.54 15.32
C MET A 517 -25.04 -8.97 15.06
N THR A 518 -24.84 -8.26 13.96
CA THR A 518 -23.54 -7.67 13.63
C THR A 518 -23.68 -6.24 13.13
N GLY A 519 -22.95 -5.31 13.75
CA GLY A 519 -22.71 -3.98 13.16
C GLY A 519 -21.62 -3.99 12.09
N ASP A 520 -20.92 -5.10 11.91
CA ASP A 520 -19.84 -5.20 10.94
C ASP A 520 -20.38 -5.61 9.56
N THR A 521 -20.03 -4.84 8.53
CA THR A 521 -20.31 -5.18 7.13
C THR A 521 -19.10 -5.85 6.46
N SER A 522 -18.00 -6.05 7.21
CA SER A 522 -16.79 -6.72 6.73
C SER A 522 -17.07 -8.16 6.31
N PRO A 523 -16.93 -8.47 5.02
CA PRO A 523 -17.27 -9.80 4.52
C PRO A 523 -16.38 -10.92 5.08
N GLN A 524 -15.16 -10.64 5.57
CA GLN A 524 -14.33 -11.66 6.22
C GLN A 524 -14.97 -12.15 7.53
N ARG A 525 -15.53 -11.23 8.32
CA ARG A 525 -16.17 -11.55 9.60
C ARG A 525 -17.60 -12.08 9.43
N LEU A 526 -18.29 -11.66 8.38
CA LEU A 526 -19.56 -12.28 7.97
C LEU A 526 -19.39 -13.74 7.56
N ARG A 527 -18.25 -14.12 6.93
CA ARG A 527 -17.94 -15.54 6.67
C ARG A 527 -17.63 -16.32 7.94
N ASP A 528 -16.90 -15.73 8.87
CA ASP A 528 -16.68 -16.35 10.18
C ASP A 528 -18.01 -16.60 10.89
N ALA A 529 -18.96 -15.66 10.81
CA ALA A 529 -20.31 -15.82 11.34
C ALA A 529 -21.14 -16.87 10.57
N GLN A 530 -21.16 -16.83 9.24
CA GLN A 530 -21.89 -17.77 8.35
C GLN A 530 -21.41 -19.22 8.43
N SER A 531 -20.15 -19.46 8.81
CA SER A 531 -19.64 -20.81 9.08
C SER A 531 -20.24 -21.45 10.35
N THR A 532 -21.07 -20.71 11.07
CA THR A 532 -21.81 -21.17 12.24
C THR A 532 -23.25 -21.44 11.79
N SER A 533 -23.90 -22.49 12.29
CA SER A 533 -25.33 -22.78 12.03
C SER A 533 -26.26 -21.79 12.77
N ALA A 534 -26.01 -20.50 12.62
CA ALA A 534 -26.71 -19.38 13.23
C ALA A 534 -27.14 -18.39 12.15
N LEU A 535 -28.31 -17.80 12.32
CA LEU A 535 -28.86 -16.79 11.42
C LEU A 535 -28.17 -15.44 11.68
N LEU A 536 -27.81 -14.69 10.64
CA LEU A 536 -27.05 -13.45 10.75
C LEU A 536 -27.94 -12.24 10.42
N LEU A 537 -28.04 -11.28 11.36
CA LEU A 537 -28.76 -10.03 11.17
C LEU A 537 -27.82 -8.83 11.29
N HIS A 538 -28.01 -7.81 10.44
CA HIS A 538 -27.18 -6.61 10.42
C HIS A 538 -27.79 -5.49 11.28
N LYS A 539 -27.02 -4.97 12.23
CA LYS A 539 -27.40 -3.79 13.03
C LYS A 539 -27.34 -2.53 12.14
N PRO A 540 -28.32 -1.60 12.22
CA PRO A 540 -29.49 -1.65 13.11
C PRO A 540 -30.56 -2.63 12.60
N VAL A 541 -30.93 -3.58 13.46
CA VAL A 541 -31.95 -4.59 13.14
C VAL A 541 -33.32 -4.00 13.47
N SER A 542 -34.26 -4.07 12.53
CA SER A 542 -35.65 -3.67 12.80
C SER A 542 -36.37 -4.74 13.63
N THR A 543 -37.34 -4.33 14.42
CA THR A 543 -38.10 -5.23 15.31
C THR A 543 -38.88 -6.28 14.52
N GLY A 544 -39.43 -5.91 13.36
CA GLY A 544 -40.08 -6.84 12.43
C GLY A 544 -39.11 -7.90 11.89
N GLN A 545 -37.90 -7.49 11.47
CA GLN A 545 -36.88 -8.40 10.96
C GLN A 545 -36.39 -9.37 12.04
N LEU A 546 -36.21 -8.89 13.28
CA LEU A 546 -35.85 -9.74 14.40
C LEU A 546 -36.96 -10.76 14.71
N ARG A 547 -38.22 -10.31 14.73
CA ARG A 547 -39.37 -11.19 15.00
C ARG A 547 -39.48 -12.30 13.94
N GLU A 548 -39.35 -11.94 12.67
CA GLU A 548 -39.40 -12.88 11.55
C GLU A 548 -38.28 -13.93 11.65
N ALA A 549 -37.05 -13.47 11.94
CA ALA A 549 -35.90 -14.34 12.15
C ALA A 549 -36.10 -15.34 13.31
N MET A 550 -36.68 -14.89 14.43
CA MET A 550 -37.02 -15.76 15.55
C MET A 550 -38.05 -16.82 15.15
N VAL A 551 -39.16 -16.39 14.52
CA VAL A 551 -40.22 -17.31 14.06
C VAL A 551 -39.68 -18.34 13.08
N GLN A 552 -38.82 -17.93 12.14
CA GLN A 552 -38.20 -18.84 11.18
C GLN A 552 -37.36 -19.93 11.87
N LEU A 553 -36.53 -19.55 12.85
CA LEU A 553 -35.63 -20.47 13.55
C LEU A 553 -36.37 -21.47 14.44
N ILE A 554 -37.50 -21.07 15.02
CA ILE A 554 -38.30 -21.95 15.87
C ILE A 554 -39.15 -22.92 15.02
N THR A 555 -39.38 -22.60 13.75
CA THR A 555 -40.24 -23.38 12.85
C THR A 555 -39.49 -24.46 12.06
N GLN A 556 -38.17 -24.36 11.91
CA GLN A 556 -37.36 -25.36 11.21
C GLN A 556 -36.70 -26.35 12.18
N PRO A 557 -37.08 -27.64 12.20
CA PRO A 557 -36.30 -28.66 12.92
C PRO A 557 -34.94 -28.82 12.21
N GLN A 558 -33.83 -28.56 12.91
CA GLN A 558 -32.51 -28.80 12.34
C GLN A 558 -32.33 -30.29 12.00
N PRO A 559 -31.75 -30.64 10.83
CA PRO A 559 -31.40 -32.01 10.53
C PRO A 559 -30.34 -32.50 11.52
N ILE A 560 -30.69 -33.50 12.31
CA ILE A 560 -29.75 -34.25 13.16
C ILE A 560 -28.75 -34.92 12.22
N ASN A 561 -27.50 -34.46 12.20
CA ASN A 561 -26.40 -35.17 11.55
C ASN A 561 -26.13 -36.48 12.30
N ALA A 562 -26.82 -37.55 11.91
CA ALA A 562 -26.47 -38.92 12.28
C ALA A 562 -25.24 -39.36 11.47
N ALA A 563 -24.05 -39.12 12.02
CA ALA A 563 -22.82 -39.69 11.49
C ALA A 563 -21.89 -40.13 12.63
N THR A 564 -22.20 -41.28 13.23
CA THR A 564 -21.20 -42.26 13.72
C THR A 564 -21.93 -43.50 14.27
N THR A 565 -22.18 -44.49 13.41
CA THR A 565 -22.28 -45.94 13.75
C THR A 565 -22.32 -46.75 12.45
N SER A 566 -21.16 -46.91 11.82
CA SER A 566 -20.94 -48.04 10.90
C SER A 566 -19.46 -48.40 10.98
N GLY A 567 -19.18 -49.42 11.78
CA GLY A 567 -17.82 -49.90 12.03
C GLY A 567 -17.82 -51.09 12.98
N ALA A 568 -18.63 -52.12 12.67
CA ALA A 568 -18.51 -53.44 13.29
C ALA A 568 -19.25 -54.53 12.46
N ALA A 569 -18.48 -55.25 11.63
CA ALA A 569 -18.66 -56.62 11.12
C ALA A 569 -17.69 -56.74 9.93
N GLY A 570 -16.51 -57.37 10.05
CA GLY A 570 -16.29 -58.81 10.22
C GLY A 570 -16.16 -59.46 8.82
N PRO A 571 -15.30 -60.48 8.61
CA PRO A 571 -14.79 -61.46 9.57
C PRO A 571 -13.33 -61.30 10.02
#